data_AF-Q2C879-F1
#
_entry.id   AF-Q2C879-F1
#
_cell.length_a   1.000
_cell.length_b   1.000
_cell.length_c   1.000
_cell.angle_alpha   90.00
_cell.angle_beta   90.00
_cell.angle_gamma   90.00
#
_symmetry.space_group_name_H-M   'P 1'
#
loop_
_entity.id
_entity.type
_entity.pdbx_description
1 polymer ?
#
loop_
_entity_poly.entity_id
_entity_poly.type
_entity_poly.pdbx_seq_one_letter_code
_entity_poly.pdbx_strand_id
1 'polypeptide(L)' 'MNKQGQLIDDFMFHQTALSLVVCNAPSPAATSCFPIAQYIVDKLRYE' A
#
# COMPACT_ATOMS: atom_id res chain seq x y z
N MET A 1 -6.23 -9.83 -5.28
CA MET A 1 -7.01 -10.81 -4.48
C MET A 1 -6.14 -11.30 -3.34
N ASN A 2 -6.70 -11.56 -2.15
CA ASN A 2 -5.94 -12.12 -1.03
C ASN A 2 -5.63 -13.62 -1.27
N LYS A 3 -4.92 -14.26 -0.33
CA LYS A 3 -4.54 -15.68 -0.45
C LYS A 3 -5.74 -16.63 -0.53
N GLN A 4 -6.93 -16.15 -0.19
CA GLN A 4 -8.21 -16.85 -0.21
C GLN A 4 -9.06 -16.49 -1.45
N GLY A 5 -8.52 -15.71 -2.40
CA GLY A 5 -9.21 -15.34 -3.64
C GLY A 5 -10.19 -14.17 -3.51
N GLN A 6 -10.28 -13.51 -2.35
CA GLN A 6 -11.19 -12.38 -2.15
C GLN A 6 -10.60 -11.10 -2.77
N LEU A 7 -11.45 -10.23 -3.30
CA LEU A 7 -11.05 -8.90 -3.76
C LEU A 7 -10.46 -8.11 -2.58
N ILE A 8 -9.42 -7.35 -2.86
CA ILE A 8 -8.82 -6.44 -1.89
C ILE A 8 -9.32 -5.06 -2.29
N ASP A 9 -10.14 -4.47 -1.44
CA ASP A 9 -10.78 -3.18 -1.69
C ASP A 9 -9.87 -1.98 -1.36
N ASP A 10 -8.79 -2.22 -0.60
CA ASP A 10 -7.79 -1.22 -0.19
C ASP A 10 -6.39 -1.52 -0.75
N PHE A 11 -5.40 -0.69 -0.43
CA PHE A 11 -4.02 -0.87 -0.86
C PHE A 11 -3.34 -2.06 -0.17
N MET A 12 -2.80 -2.96 -0.97
CA MET A 12 -1.98 -4.08 -0.56
C MET A 12 -0.52 -3.63 -0.46
N PHE A 13 0.04 -3.69 0.74
CA PHE A 13 1.43 -3.36 0.98
C PHE A 13 2.28 -4.60 1.23
N HIS A 14 3.53 -4.57 0.74
CA HIS A 14 4.55 -5.55 1.05
C HIS A 14 5.79 -4.84 1.59
N GLN A 15 6.31 -5.31 2.72
CA GLN A 15 7.47 -4.74 3.39
C GLN A 15 8.60 -5.76 3.48
N THR A 16 9.81 -5.33 3.12
CA THR A 16 11.06 -6.04 3.37
C THR A 16 11.91 -5.22 4.36
N ALA A 17 13.11 -5.71 4.68
CA ALA A 17 14.01 -4.98 5.58
C ALA A 17 14.35 -3.55 5.09
N LEU A 18 14.32 -3.30 3.78
CA LEU A 18 14.77 -2.03 3.17
C LEU A 18 13.75 -1.43 2.20
N SER A 19 12.54 -1.98 2.10
CA SER A 19 11.57 -1.50 1.10
C SER A 19 10.14 -1.65 1.57
N LEU A 20 9.30 -0.70 1.20
CA LEU A 20 7.85 -0.75 1.34
C LEU A 20 7.23 -0.51 -0.05
N VAL A 21 6.43 -1.45 -0.52
CA VAL A 21 5.88 -1.46 -1.89
C VAL A 21 4.36 -1.55 -1.83
N VAL A 22 3.67 -0.76 -2.65
CA VAL A 22 2.23 -0.89 -2.88
C VAL A 22 2.00 -1.79 -4.08
N CYS A 23 1.50 -3.01 -3.86
CA CYS A 23 1.45 -4.07 -4.88
C CYS A 23 0.27 -3.93 -5.85
N ASN A 24 -0.80 -3.26 -5.43
CA ASN A 24 -2.03 -3.11 -6.22
C ASN A 24 -2.38 -1.64 -6.48
N ALA A 25 -1.39 -0.74 -6.49
CA ALA A 25 -1.60 0.67 -6.84
C ALA A 25 -2.31 0.74 -8.21
N PRO A 26 -3.59 1.15 -8.27
CA PRO A 26 -4.38 1.07 -9.49
C PRO A 26 -4.06 2.27 -10.39
N SER A 27 -4.56 2.31 -11.63
CA SER A 27 -4.39 3.49 -12.52
C SER A 27 -4.79 4.83 -11.84
N PRO A 28 -5.82 4.90 -10.97
CA PRO A 28 -6.12 6.07 -10.15
C PRO A 28 -5.14 6.33 -8.98
N ALA A 29 -3.98 5.69 -8.91
CA ALA A 29 -2.98 5.97 -7.86
C ALA A 29 -2.62 7.47 -7.82
N ALA A 30 -2.70 8.17 -8.96
CA ALA A 30 -2.54 9.62 -9.02
C ALA A 30 -3.66 10.39 -8.28
N THR A 31 -4.90 9.90 -8.28
CA THR A 31 -6.02 10.54 -7.56
C THR A 31 -6.04 10.18 -6.07
N SER A 32 -5.48 9.03 -5.69
CA SER A 32 -5.39 8.56 -4.30
C SER A 32 -3.98 8.68 -3.70
N CYS A 33 -3.13 9.53 -4.29
CA CYS A 33 -1.71 9.62 -3.91
C CYS A 33 -1.51 10.10 -2.47
N PHE A 34 -2.37 11.00 -1.97
CA PHE A 34 -2.28 11.51 -0.61
C PHE A 34 -2.55 10.44 0.46
N PRO A 35 -3.67 9.66 0.41
CA PRO A 35 -3.86 8.52 1.30
C PRO A 35 -2.73 7.49 1.26
N ILE A 36 -2.24 7.15 0.05
CA ILE A 36 -1.12 6.20 -0.11
C ILE A 36 0.15 6.74 0.58
N ALA A 37 0.49 8.01 0.34
CA ALA A 37 1.68 8.63 0.92
C ALA A 37 1.59 8.72 2.44
N GLN A 38 0.43 9.07 2.98
CA GLN A 38 0.21 9.13 4.43
C GLN A 38 0.48 7.76 5.08
N TYR A 39 -0.11 6.69 4.54
CA TYR A 39 0.10 5.34 5.05
C TYR A 39 1.57 4.90 5.00
N ILE A 40 2.27 5.24 3.91
CA ILE A 40 3.72 4.96 3.77
C ILE A 40 4.52 5.69 4.86
N VAL A 41 4.25 6.98 5.06
CA VAL A 41 4.94 7.79 6.07
C VAL A 41 4.68 7.24 7.48
N ASP A 42 3.43 6.88 7.79
CA ASP A 42 3.08 6.31 9.09
C ASP A 42 3.75 4.95 9.33
N LYS A 43 3.97 4.14 8.28
CA LYS A 43 4.70 2.86 8.39
C LYS A 43 6.22 3.00 8.49
N LEU A 44 6.79 4.06 7.94
CA LEU A 44 8.23 4.33 7.99
C LEU A 44 8.66 5.09 9.23
N ARG A 45 7.74 5.82 9.86
CA ARG A 45 7.95 6.39 11.19
C ARG A 45 8.03 5.25 12.20
N TYR A 46 9.26 4.85 12.50
CA TYR A 46 9.58 4.09 13.71
C TYR A 46 9.15 4.93 14.93
N GLU A 47 8.37 4.34 15.84
CA GLU A 47 8.47 4.67 17.26
C GLU A 47 9.64 3.87 17.87
#